data_AF-A0A7S2SCX0-F1
#
_entry.id   AF-A0A7S2SCX0-F1
#
_cell.length_a   1.000
_cell.length_b   1.000
_cell.length_c   1.000
_cell.angle_alpha   90.00
_cell.angle_beta   90.00
_cell.angle_gamma   90.00
#
_symmetry.space_group_name_H-M   'P 1'
#
loop_
_entity.id
_entity.type
_entity.pdbx_description
1 polymer ?
#
loop_
_entity_poly.entity_id
_entity_poly.type
_entity_poly.pdbx_seq_one_letter_code
_entity_poly.pdbx_strand_id
1 'polypeptide(L)'
;ALILYTPLSLQSLDLSQKTSTVLWSSIGGLFQAKKALSDVILRPVKYEILYRNSPIKLPSGILLFGPPGCGKTFLVPALAHQCNFNLVTCRGPELLDKYIGASEEKVRQLFARAYAAAPSILFL
;
A
#
# COMPACT_ATOMS: atom_id res chain seq x y z
N ALA A 1 -3.38 -7.60 23.94
CA ALA A 1 -4.76 -8.06 23.73
C ALA A 1 -5.62 -7.13 22.85
N LEU A 2 -5.02 -6.30 21.97
CA LEU A 2 -5.76 -5.36 21.09
C LEU A 2 -5.41 -5.50 19.60
N ILE A 3 -4.77 -6.60 19.18
CA ILE A 3 -4.26 -6.77 17.80
C ILE A 3 -5.33 -7.33 16.84
N LEU A 4 -6.52 -7.66 17.33
CA LEU A 4 -7.60 -8.29 16.55
C LEU A 4 -8.91 -7.47 16.49
N TYR A 5 -8.91 -6.21 16.96
CA TYR A 5 -10.12 -5.40 16.87
C TYR A 5 -10.15 -4.65 15.53
N THR A 6 -10.64 -5.31 14.48
CA THR A 6 -11.06 -4.62 13.26
C THR A 6 -12.42 -3.98 13.54
N PRO A 7 -12.53 -2.63 13.57
CA PRO A 7 -13.83 -1.97 13.74
C PRO A 7 -14.80 -2.44 12.65
N LEU A 8 -16.09 -2.55 13.00
CA LEU A 8 -17.16 -3.05 12.12
C LEU A 8 -17.21 -2.33 10.76
N SER A 9 -16.73 -1.08 10.69
CA SER A 9 -16.60 -0.27 9.47
C SER A 9 -15.59 -0.79 8.45
N LEU A 10 -14.68 -1.68 8.84
CA LEU A 10 -13.68 -2.32 7.98
C LEU A 10 -14.10 -3.73 7.53
N GLN A 11 -15.29 -4.25 7.92
CA GLN A 11 -15.72 -5.62 7.60
C GLN A 11 -16.21 -5.81 6.16
N SER A 12 -16.66 -4.74 5.48
CA SER A 12 -17.02 -4.79 4.05
C SER A 12 -15.81 -4.69 3.12
N LEU A 13 -14.61 -4.75 3.69
CA LEU A 13 -13.38 -4.68 2.93
C LEU A 13 -12.87 -6.10 2.72
N ASP A 14 -12.54 -6.40 1.47
CA ASP A 14 -11.41 -7.28 1.20
C ASP A 14 -10.13 -6.56 1.65
N LEU A 15 -10.00 -6.28 2.96
CA LEU A 15 -8.69 -6.17 3.57
C LEU A 15 -8.10 -7.55 3.30
N SER A 16 -7.26 -7.66 2.27
CA SER A 16 -6.39 -8.81 2.12
C SER A 16 -5.36 -8.77 3.26
N GLN A 17 -5.83 -8.94 4.49
CA GLN A 17 -5.17 -9.73 5.53
C GLN A 17 -5.27 -11.23 5.18
N LYS A 18 -5.34 -11.57 3.88
CA LYS A 18 -4.95 -12.88 3.41
C LYS A 18 -3.44 -12.89 3.53
N THR A 19 -2.96 -13.27 4.71
CA THR A 19 -1.60 -13.67 5.06
C THR A 19 -0.75 -13.72 3.80
N SER A 20 -0.09 -12.61 3.45
CA SER A 20 0.80 -12.64 2.31
C SER A 20 1.95 -13.52 2.75
N THR A 21 1.92 -14.80 2.36
CA THR A 21 2.95 -15.80 2.66
C THR A 21 4.34 -15.38 2.15
N VAL A 22 4.42 -14.27 1.41
CA VAL A 22 5.61 -13.73 0.79
C VAL A 22 6.30 -12.75 1.74
N LEU A 23 7.46 -13.15 2.22
CA LEU A 23 8.34 -12.32 3.03
C LEU A 23 9.14 -11.37 2.13
N TRP A 24 9.53 -10.20 2.66
CA TRP A 24 10.41 -9.29 1.92
C TRP A 24 11.74 -9.95 1.48
N SER A 25 12.23 -10.88 2.31
CA SER A 25 13.43 -11.68 2.05
C SER A 25 13.24 -12.72 0.95
N SER A 26 12.02 -13.21 0.70
CA SER A 26 11.78 -14.25 -0.31
C SER A 26 11.75 -13.71 -1.75
N ILE A 27 11.69 -12.40 -1.93
CA ILE A 27 11.72 -11.78 -3.26
C ILE A 27 13.18 -11.73 -3.74
N GLY A 28 13.55 -12.54 -4.74
CA GLY A 28 14.87 -12.48 -5.36
C GLY A 28 15.05 -11.27 -6.28
N GLY A 29 16.26 -10.73 -6.35
CA GLY A 29 16.62 -9.66 -7.29
C GLY A 29 15.98 -8.29 -6.99
N LEU A 30 15.71 -7.52 -8.05
CA LEU A 30 15.09 -6.18 -8.00
C LEU A 30 15.79 -5.19 -7.04
N PHE A 31 17.12 -5.31 -6.88
CA PHE A 31 17.89 -4.58 -5.87
C PHE A 31 17.67 -3.06 -5.91
N GLN A 32 17.64 -2.47 -7.11
CA GLN A 32 17.42 -1.03 -7.26
C GLN A 32 16.01 -0.62 -6.81
N ALA A 33 14.97 -1.35 -7.23
CA ALA A 33 13.59 -1.07 -6.84
C ALA A 33 13.38 -1.27 -5.33
N LYS A 34 13.91 -2.37 -4.77
CA LYS A 34 13.87 -2.64 -3.33
C LYS A 34 14.56 -1.55 -2.51
N LYS A 35 15.74 -1.10 -2.96
CA LYS A 35 16.47 -0.02 -2.30
C LYS A 35 15.70 1.29 -2.36
N ALA A 36 15.18 1.68 -3.53
CA ALA A 36 14.38 2.89 -3.68
C ALA A 36 13.14 2.86 -2.77
N LEU A 37 12.42 1.74 -2.72
CA LEU A 37 11.26 1.57 -1.84
C LEU A 37 11.62 1.61 -0.36
N SER A 38 12.73 0.99 0.02
CA SER A 38 13.23 1.02 1.40
C SER A 38 13.60 2.44 1.81
N ASP A 39 14.23 3.18 0.91
CA ASP A 39 14.67 4.55 1.16
C ASP A 39 13.48 5.52 1.28
N VAL A 40 12.42 5.27 0.51
CA VAL A 40 11.20 6.10 0.51
C VAL A 40 10.23 5.74 1.64
N ILE A 41 10.10 4.47 2.00
CA ILE A 41 9.05 4.01 2.94
C ILE A 41 9.67 3.58 4.27
N LEU A 42 10.67 2.70 4.27
CA LEU A 42 11.22 2.15 5.52
C LEU A 42 12.04 3.19 6.29
N ARG A 43 12.86 4.02 5.62
CA ARG A 43 13.71 5.01 6.33
C ARG A 43 12.91 6.10 7.04
N PRO A 44 11.85 6.68 6.45
CA PRO A 44 11.03 7.67 7.16
C PRO A 44 10.32 7.10 8.37
N VAL A 45 9.83 5.86 8.26
CA VAL A 45 9.18 5.16 9.37
C VAL A 45 10.18 4.87 10.48
N LYS A 46 11.41 4.47 10.14
CA LYS A 46 12.47 4.18 11.12
C LYS A 46 13.05 5.45 11.78
N TYR A 47 13.19 6.54 11.03
CA TYR A 47 13.88 7.75 11.47
C TYR A 47 12.96 8.97 11.50
N GLU A 48 11.73 8.80 11.99
CA GLU A 48 10.68 9.82 11.94
C GLU A 48 11.13 11.19 12.46
N ILE A 49 11.87 11.21 13.57
CA ILE A 49 12.36 12.46 14.21
C ILE A 49 13.29 13.25 13.28
N LEU A 50 14.15 12.57 12.52
CA LEU A 50 15.07 13.22 11.58
C LEU A 50 14.32 13.81 10.38
N TYR A 51 13.30 13.10 9.88
CA TYR A 51 12.51 13.56 8.75
C TYR A 51 11.52 14.67 9.13
N ARG A 52 10.97 14.67 10.35
CA ARG A 52 10.08 15.74 10.85
C ARG A 52 10.79 17.09 10.98
N ASN A 53 12.07 17.07 11.37
CA ASN A 53 12.86 18.29 11.55
C ASN A 53 13.58 18.75 10.28
N SER A 54 13.46 17.98 9.20
CA SER A 54 14.11 18.27 7.93
C SER A 54 13.14 18.98 6.99
N PRO A 55 13.59 19.95 6.17
CA PRO A 55 12.76 20.59 5.15
C PRO A 55 12.45 19.66 3.95
N ILE A 56 12.84 18.37 4.02
CA ILE A 56 12.70 17.42 2.93
C ILE A 56 11.26 16.89 2.88
N LYS A 57 10.59 17.11 1.75
CA LYS A 57 9.27 16.54 1.47
C LYS A 57 9.40 15.08 1.05
N LEU A 58 8.68 14.20 1.74
CA LEU A 58 8.62 12.79 1.37
C LEU A 58 7.80 12.61 0.09
N PRO A 59 8.24 11.77 -0.85
CA PRO A 59 7.46 11.48 -2.04
C PRO A 59 6.20 10.70 -1.63
N SER A 60 5.05 11.16 -2.13
CA SER A 60 3.73 10.67 -1.74
C SER A 60 3.23 9.49 -2.59
N GLY A 61 3.96 9.11 -3.64
CA GLY A 61 3.54 8.04 -4.55
C GLY A 61 4.74 7.42 -5.28
N ILE A 62 4.59 6.15 -5.66
CA ILE A 62 5.64 5.36 -6.31
C ILE A 62 5.02 4.61 -7.47
N LEU A 63 5.66 4.69 -8.64
CA LEU A 63 5.23 3.97 -9.84
C LEU A 63 6.14 2.77 -10.07
N LEU A 64 5.56 1.57 -10.09
CA LEU A 64 6.26 0.34 -10.41
C LEU A 64 6.00 -0.05 -11.87
N PHE A 65 6.98 0.18 -12.74
CA PHE A 65 6.88 -0.13 -14.17
C PHE A 65 7.85 -1.22 -14.63
N GLY A 66 7.57 -1.83 -15.78
CA GLY A 66 8.45 -2.73 -16.51
C GLY A 66 7.71 -3.96 -17.04
N PRO A 67 8.42 -4.91 -17.67
CA PRO A 67 7.80 -6.06 -18.31
C PRO A 67 7.00 -6.93 -17.33
N PRO A 68 5.99 -7.66 -17.82
CA PRO A 68 5.23 -8.60 -17.01
C PRO A 68 6.16 -9.71 -16.49
N GLY A 69 5.88 -10.22 -15.29
CA GLY A 69 6.68 -11.30 -14.67
C GLY A 69 7.83 -10.84 -13.76
N CYS A 70 8.13 -9.54 -13.66
CA CYS A 70 9.17 -9.04 -12.73
C CYS A 70 8.71 -8.90 -11.27
N GLY A 71 7.63 -9.56 -10.84
CA GLY A 71 7.22 -9.59 -9.43
C GLY A 71 6.72 -8.27 -8.81
N LYS A 72 6.41 -7.24 -9.62
CA LYS A 72 5.90 -5.93 -9.13
C LYS A 72 4.66 -6.10 -8.23
N THR A 73 3.73 -6.95 -8.66
CA THR A 73 2.49 -7.28 -7.92
C THR A 73 2.76 -7.98 -6.58
N PHE A 74 3.84 -8.76 -6.49
CA PHE A 74 4.21 -9.47 -5.25
C PHE A 74 5.01 -8.61 -4.28
N LEU A 75 5.66 -7.55 -4.79
CA LEU A 75 6.54 -6.71 -4.00
C LEU A 75 5.77 -5.81 -3.02
N VAL A 76 4.62 -5.28 -3.43
CA VAL A 76 3.80 -4.38 -2.62
C VAL A 76 3.21 -5.08 -1.38
N PRO A 77 2.58 -6.27 -1.49
CA PRO A 77 2.12 -7.02 -0.31
C PRO A 77 3.24 -7.36 0.67
N ALA A 78 4.40 -7.79 0.18
CA ALA A 78 5.54 -8.11 1.05
C ALA A 78 6.07 -6.86 1.79
N LEU A 79 6.05 -5.70 1.14
CA LEU A 79 6.43 -4.43 1.76
C LEU A 79 5.42 -3.99 2.83
N ALA A 80 4.12 -4.11 2.54
CA ALA A 80 3.06 -3.79 3.50
C ALA A 80 3.17 -4.67 4.75
N HIS A 81 3.43 -5.96 4.57
CA HIS A 81 3.67 -6.90 5.66
C HIS A 81 4.93 -6.53 6.47
N GLN A 82 6.03 -6.17 5.81
CA GLN A 82 7.25 -5.76 6.51
C GLN A 82 7.07 -4.47 7.34
N CYS A 83 6.25 -3.54 6.86
CA CYS A 83 5.97 -2.27 7.56
C CYS A 83 4.82 -2.37 8.56
N ASN A 84 4.09 -3.49 8.62
CA ASN A 84 2.82 -3.65 9.33
C ASN A 84 1.79 -2.55 8.96
N PHE A 85 1.69 -2.21 7.68
CA PHE A 85 0.75 -1.20 7.18
C PHE A 85 -0.50 -1.87 6.60
N ASN A 86 -1.63 -1.18 6.70
CA ASN A 86 -2.86 -1.64 6.06
C ASN A 86 -2.70 -1.57 4.54
N LEU A 87 -2.94 -2.67 3.83
CA LEU A 87 -2.89 -2.71 2.37
C LEU A 87 -4.30 -2.62 1.80
N VAL A 88 -4.56 -1.58 1.02
CA VAL A 88 -5.78 -1.44 0.22
C VAL A 88 -5.39 -1.63 -1.23
N THR A 89 -5.90 -2.68 -1.88
CA THR A 89 -5.66 -2.96 -3.29
C THR A 89 -6.94 -2.75 -4.09
N CYS A 90 -6.84 -2.10 -5.24
CA CYS A 90 -7.94 -2.00 -6.20
C CYS A 90 -7.44 -2.32 -7.60
N ARG A 91 -8.22 -3.09 -8.37
CA ARG A 91 -7.88 -3.35 -9.76
C ARG A 91 -8.54 -2.29 -10.64
N GLY A 92 -7.83 -1.77 -11.64
CA GLY A 92 -8.36 -0.77 -12.57
C GLY A 92 -9.79 -1.05 -13.12
N PRO A 93 -10.12 -2.30 -13.52
CA PRO A 93 -11.48 -2.63 -13.97
C PRO A 93 -12.56 -2.53 -12.89
N GLU A 94 -12.23 -2.66 -11.60
CA GLU A 94 -13.19 -2.56 -10.49
C GLU A 94 -13.68 -1.11 -10.27
N LEU A 95 -12.87 -0.13 -10.72
CA LEU A 95 -13.22 1.29 -10.67
C LEU A 95 -14.17 1.70 -11.80
N LEU A 96 -14.32 0.89 -12.84
CA LEU A 96 -15.16 1.20 -13.99
C LEU A 96 -16.59 0.72 -13.74
N ASP A 97 -17.54 1.64 -13.83
CA ASP A 97 -18.97 1.35 -13.81
C ASP A 97 -19.66 1.89 -15.08
N LYS A 98 -20.75 1.23 -15.49
CA LYS A 98 -21.55 1.63 -16.64
C LYS A 98 -22.39 2.88 -16.36
N TYR A 99 -22.62 3.19 -15.09
CA TYR A 99 -23.40 4.34 -14.66
C TYR A 99 -22.51 5.58 -14.53
N ILE A 100 -22.92 6.66 -15.18
CA ILE A 100 -22.24 7.96 -15.13
C ILE A 100 -22.19 8.44 -13.68
N GLY A 101 -21.01 8.82 -13.20
CA GLY A 101 -20.78 9.30 -11.83
C GLY A 101 -20.50 8.20 -10.79
N ALA A 102 -20.93 6.96 -11.02
CA ALA A 102 -20.70 5.87 -10.07
C ALA A 102 -19.21 5.50 -9.93
N SER A 103 -18.44 5.60 -11.02
CA SER A 103 -16.99 5.37 -11.01
C SER A 103 -16.25 6.42 -10.17
N GLU A 104 -16.64 7.70 -10.26
CA GLU A 104 -16.01 8.77 -9.49
C GLU A 104 -16.32 8.64 -7.99
N GLU A 105 -17.56 8.30 -7.66
CA GLU A 105 -17.94 8.04 -6.28
C GLU A 105 -17.14 6.89 -5.67
N LYS A 106 -16.94 5.79 -6.41
CA LYS A 106 -16.09 4.67 -5.96
C LYS A 106 -14.66 5.10 -5.70
N VAL A 107 -14.06 5.88 -6.61
CA VAL A 107 -12.70 6.41 -6.41
C VAL A 107 -12.64 7.27 -5.15
N ARG A 108 -13.59 8.17 -4.96
CA ARG A 108 -13.65 9.04 -3.77
C ARG A 108 -13.77 8.22 -2.49
N GLN A 109 -14.65 7.22 -2.48
CA GLN A 109 -14.84 6.32 -1.34
C GLN A 109 -13.58 5.49 -1.08
N LEU A 110 -12.89 5.02 -2.12
CA LEU A 110 -11.64 4.26 -2.01
C LEU A 110 -10.55 5.06 -1.29
N PHE A 111 -10.32 6.31 -1.71
CA PHE A 111 -9.35 7.19 -1.05
C PHE A 111 -9.77 7.57 0.37
N ALA A 112 -11.06 7.83 0.61
CA ALA A 112 -11.57 8.11 1.95
C ALA A 112 -11.36 6.92 2.90
N ARG A 113 -11.56 5.69 2.41
CA ARG A 113 -11.32 4.45 3.17
C ARG A 113 -9.83 4.24 3.45
N ALA A 114 -8.97 4.44 2.45
CA ALA A 114 -7.52 4.35 2.64
C ALA A 114 -7.05 5.35 3.71
N TYR A 115 -7.56 6.59 3.65
CA TYR A 115 -7.23 7.61 4.64
C TYR A 115 -7.69 7.22 6.07
N ALA A 116 -8.89 6.64 6.20
CA ALA A 116 -9.39 6.16 7.49
C ALA A 116 -8.59 4.96 8.05
N ALA A 117 -7.92 4.20 7.18
CA ALA A 117 -7.07 3.06 7.54
C ALA A 117 -5.59 3.45 7.76
N ALA A 118 -5.26 4.73 7.88
CA ALA A 118 -3.89 5.19 8.10
C ALA A 118 -3.27 4.59 9.39
N PRO A 119 -2.01 4.09 9.36
CA PRO A 119 -1.08 4.06 8.23
C PRO A 119 -1.41 2.96 7.20
N SER A 120 -1.57 3.34 5.93
CA SER A 120 -1.98 2.44 4.85
C SER A 120 -1.21 2.66 3.56
N ILE A 121 -1.07 1.61 2.76
CA ILE A 121 -0.59 1.64 1.38
C ILE A 121 -1.80 1.39 0.47
N LEU A 122 -2.04 2.32 -0.46
CA LEU A 122 -3.01 2.15 -1.54
C LEU A 122 -2.29 1.69 -2.80
N PHE A 123 -2.66 0.53 -3.31
CA PHE A 123 -2.13 -0.06 -4.54
C PHE A 123 -3.23 -0.11 -5.60
N LEU A 124 -2.92 0.43 -6.78
CA LEU A 124 -3.81 0.56 -7.95
C LEU A 124 -3.25 -0.20 -9.14
#